data_AF-A0A193BTV0-F1
#
_entry.id   AF-A0A193BTV0-F1
#
_cell.length_a   1.000
_cell.length_b   1.000
_cell.length_c   1.000
_cell.angle_alpha   90.00
_cell.angle_beta   90.00
_cell.angle_gamma   90.00
#
_symmetry.space_group_name_H-M   'P 1'
#
loop_
_entity.id
_entity.type
_entity.pdbx_description
1 polymer ?
#
loop_
_entity_poly.entity_id
_entity_poly.type
_entity_poly.pdbx_seq_one_letter_code
_entity_poly.pdbx_strand_id
1 'polypeptide(L)' 'MTGDRFGVVPNGDRAELPVFIQFTFADGLISSERFYFDLSALCAQSGVSTDAVRRTVFGS' A
#
# COMPACT_ATOMS: atom_id res chain seq x y z
N MET A 1 1.23 0.33 -9.07
CA MET A 1 0.82 -0.94 -8.41
C MET A 1 0.83 -2.06 -9.43
N THR A 2 1.12 -3.32 -9.05
CA THR A 2 1.00 -4.49 -9.94
C THR A 2 0.19 -5.61 -9.26
N GLY A 3 -0.57 -6.37 -10.03
CA GLY A 3 -1.43 -7.47 -9.54
C GLY A 3 -2.83 -7.03 -9.08
N ASP A 4 -3.66 -8.00 -8.71
CA ASP A 4 -5.08 -7.85 -8.32
C ASP A 4 -5.29 -7.71 -6.80
N ARG A 5 -4.20 -7.55 -6.03
CA ARG A 5 -4.17 -7.57 -4.56
C ARG A 5 -5.12 -6.57 -3.88
N PHE A 6 -5.53 -5.53 -4.60
CA PHE A 6 -6.42 -4.48 -4.12
C PHE A 6 -7.85 -4.60 -4.68
N GLY A 7 -8.18 -5.70 -5.38
CA GLY A 7 -9.49 -5.98 -5.99
C GLY A 7 -9.79 -5.16 -7.24
N VAL A 8 -8.84 -4.34 -7.67
CA VAL A 8 -8.93 -3.44 -8.84
C VAL A 8 -7.63 -3.54 -9.64
N VAL A 9 -7.74 -3.50 -10.96
CA VAL A 9 -6.58 -3.52 -11.86
C VAL A 9 -6.04 -2.10 -11.98
N PRO A 10 -4.78 -1.84 -11.58
CA PRO A 10 -4.16 -0.52 -11.72
C PRO A 10 -3.77 -0.24 -13.19
N ASN A 11 -3.56 1.04 -13.52
CA ASN A 11 -3.17 1.52 -14.85
C ASN A 11 -1.79 1.05 -15.35
N GLY A 12 -0.95 0.49 -14.49
CA GLY A 12 0.41 0.07 -14.84
C GLY A 12 1.47 1.18 -14.75
N ASP A 13 1.07 2.40 -14.38
CA ASP A 13 1.98 3.53 -14.23
C ASP A 13 2.80 3.44 -12.93
N ARG A 14 3.93 4.15 -12.93
CA ARG A 14 4.76 4.32 -11.73
C ARG A 14 4.06 5.29 -10.78
N ALA A 15 3.95 4.90 -9.51
CA ALA A 15 3.54 5.80 -8.43
C ALA A 15 4.75 6.12 -7.56
N GLU A 16 4.86 7.38 -7.15
CA GLU A 16 5.86 7.87 -6.20
C GLU A 16 5.16 8.41 -4.96
N LEU A 17 5.57 7.94 -3.78
CA LEU A 17 4.95 8.29 -2.52
C LEU A 17 5.97 8.29 -1.39
N PRO A 18 5.85 9.23 -0.43
CA PRO A 18 6.60 9.13 0.81
C PRO A 18 6.12 7.90 1.60
N VAL A 19 7.07 7.23 2.24
CA VAL A 19 6.79 6.09 3.12
C VAL A 19 7.50 6.29 4.45
N PHE A 20 6.84 5.85 5.52
CA PHE A 20 7.46 5.73 6.83
C PHE A 20 7.47 4.25 7.21
N ILE A 21 8.65 3.73 7.55
CA ILE A 21 8.84 2.33 7.89
C ILE A 21 9.41 2.24 9.30
N GLN A 22 8.71 1.52 10.16
CA GLN A 22 9.19 1.21 11.51
C GLN A 22 9.66 -0.24 11.54
N PHE A 23 10.92 -0.44 11.89
CA PHE A 23 11.48 -1.76 12.18
C PHE A 23 11.66 -1.97 13.68
N THR A 24 11.39 -3.19 14.13
CA THR A 24 11.86 -3.67 15.44
C THR A 24 12.99 -4.66 15.19
N PHE A 25 14.02 -4.63 16.04
CA PHE A 25 15.15 -5.56 15.94
C PHE A 25 15.21 -6.49 17.16
N ALA A 26 15.55 -7.75 16.93
CA ALA A 26 15.92 -8.73 17.95
C ALA A 26 17.11 -9.54 17.43
N ASP A 27 18.10 -9.78 18.29
CA ASP A 27 19.31 -10.54 17.93
C ASP A 27 20.05 -10.01 16.69
N GLY A 28 20.04 -8.70 16.49
CA GLY A 28 20.68 -8.04 15.34
C GLY A 28 19.92 -8.19 14.02
N LEU A 29 18.73 -8.78 14.04
CA LEU A 29 17.87 -9.00 12.86
C LEU A 29 16.56 -8.21 12.98
N ILE A 30 15.95 -7.86 11.85
CA ILE A 30 14.60 -7.28 11.84
C ILE A 30 13.62 -8.36 12.29
N SER A 31 12.95 -8.13 13.41
CA SER A 31 11.94 -9.04 13.97
C SER A 31 10.51 -8.67 13.57
N SER A 32 10.27 -7.39 13.23
CA SER A 32 8.99 -6.96 12.67
C SER A 32 9.12 -5.65 11.89
N GLU A 33 8.15 -5.41 11.01
CA GLU A 33 8.04 -4.22 10.19
C GLU A 33 6.61 -3.67 10.27
N ARG A 34 6.49 -2.34 10.28
CA ARG A 34 5.26 -1.62 9.97
C ARG A 34 5.52 -0.62 8.86
N PHE A 35 4.78 -0.75 7.76
CA PHE A 35 4.92 0.04 6.56
C PHE A 35 3.74 1.00 6.42
N TYR A 36 4.00 2.30 6.54
CA TYR A 36 2.99 3.35 6.51
C TYR A 36 3.11 4.16 5.23
N PHE A 37 2.00 4.29 4.52
CA PHE A 37 1.88 5.13 3.32
C PHE A 37 0.45 5.64 3.17
N ASP A 38 0.31 6.69 2.37
CA ASP A 38 -1.00 7.21 2.01
C ASP A 38 -1.63 6.38 0.89
N LEU A 39 -2.62 5.56 1.26
CA LEU A 39 -3.38 4.75 0.32
C LEU A 39 -4.12 5.60 -0.72
N SER A 40 -4.63 6.77 -0.33
CA SER A 40 -5.37 7.65 -1.24
C SER A 40 -4.45 8.22 -2.33
N ALA A 41 -3.23 8.65 -1.96
CA ALA A 41 -2.23 9.12 -2.90
C ALA A 41 -1.78 8.03 -3.87
N LEU A 42 -1.63 6.78 -3.39
CA LEU A 42 -1.31 5.63 -4.22
C LEU A 42 -2.44 5.33 -5.23
N CYS A 43 -3.69 5.35 -4.78
CA CYS A 43 -4.87 5.11 -5.60
C CYS A 43 -5.02 6.18 -6.71
N ALA A 44 -4.84 7.46 -6.36
CA ALA A 44 -4.92 8.57 -7.31
C ALA A 44 -3.92 8.45 -8.45
N GLN A 45 -2.69 8.02 -8.17
CA GLN A 45 -1.65 7.82 -9.19
C GLN A 45 -1.85 6.53 -10.00
N SER A 46 -2.54 5.53 -9.43
CA SER A 46 -2.74 4.23 -10.07
C SER A 46 -4.04 4.12 -10.87
N GLY A 47 -4.82 5.21 -10.95
CA GLY A 47 -6.09 5.27 -11.70
C GLY A 47 -7.22 4.46 -11.05
N VAL A 48 -7.18 4.23 -9.74
CA VAL A 48 -8.16 3.40 -9.03
C VAL A 48 -8.86 4.16 -7.90
N SER A 49 -10.09 3.76 -7.58
CA SER A 49 -10.86 4.36 -6.49
C SER A 49 -10.35 3.90 -5.12
N THR A 50 -10.05 4.85 -4.23
CA THR A 50 -9.68 4.55 -2.83
C THR A 50 -10.80 3.82 -2.08
N ASP A 51 -12.07 4.15 -2.34
CA ASP A 51 -13.20 3.49 -1.68
C ASP A 51 -13.34 2.03 -2.11
N ALA A 52 -13.14 1.74 -3.40
CA ALA A 52 -13.14 0.38 -3.92
C ALA A 52 -12.02 -0.45 -3.28
N VAL A 53 -10.83 0.12 -3.18
CA VAL A 53 -9.68 -0.53 -2.55
C VAL A 53 -9.91 -0.74 -1.05
N ARG A 54 -10.40 0.27 -0.33
CA ARG A 54 -10.64 0.21 1.11
C ARG A 54 -11.60 -0.93 1.47
N ARG A 55 -12.69 -1.10 0.71
CA ARG A 55 -13.67 -2.17 0.92
C ARG A 55 -13.05 -3.57 0.79
N THR A 56 -12.14 -3.74 -0.16
CA THR A 56 -11.43 -5.02 -0.38
C THR A 56 -10.42 -5.29 0.73
N VAL A 57 -9.67 -4.27 1.15
CA VAL A 57 -8.53 -4.44 2.08
C VAL A 57 -8.98 -4.56 3.53
N PHE A 58 -9.95 -3.75 3.97
CA PHE A 58 -10.29 -3.62 5.40
C PHE A 58 -11.64 -4.23 5.78
N GLY A 59 -12.45 -4.68 4.82
CA GLY A 59 -13.85 -4.98 5.08
C GLY A 59 -14.67 -3.71 5.35
N SER A 60 -16.01 -3.82 5.28
CA SER A 60 -16.96 -2.72 5.44
C SER A 60 -16.79 -1.96 6.75
#